data_AF-A0ABC9WLY1-F1
#
_entry.id   AF-A0ABC9WLY1-F1
#
_cell.length_a   1.000
_cell.length_b   1.000
_cell.length_c   1.000
_cell.angle_alpha   90.00
_cell.angle_beta   90.00
_cell.angle_gamma   90.00
#
_symmetry.space_group_name_H-M   'P 1'
#
loop_
_entity.id
_entity.type
_entity.pdbx_description
1 polymer ?
#
loop_
_entity_poly.entity_id
_entity_poly.type
_entity_poly.pdbx_seq_one_letter_code
_entity_poly.pdbx_strand_id
1 'polypeptide(L)'
;MSWQCALAAQKANRVLGCIKRGVTSRSREVILPLYSMLVRPHLEYWIQLWGPQYRRDMELLERVQRRATELIRGLEHLSCEDSLRELGLFSLEKTKFQRDLIAAFQYLKGPTGNLERDCLSGSVVTGQGVMGSS
;
A
#
# COMPACT_ATOMS: atom_id res chain seq x y z
N MET A 1 -5.63 -21.64 8.61
CA MET A 1 -6.63 -20.57 8.73
C MET A 1 -6.48 -20.00 10.12
N SER A 2 -5.81 -18.87 10.24
CA SER A 2 -5.79 -18.17 11.52
C SER A 2 -7.14 -17.47 11.75
N TRP A 3 -7.69 -17.58 12.96
CA TRP A 3 -8.90 -16.85 13.38
C TRP A 3 -8.78 -15.34 13.09
N GLN A 4 -7.58 -14.81 13.30
CA GLN A 4 -7.27 -13.41 13.13
C GLN A 4 -7.38 -12.96 11.65
N CYS A 5 -6.98 -13.79 10.69
CA CYS A 5 -7.16 -13.50 9.25
C CYS A 5 -8.64 -13.44 8.89
N ALA A 6 -9.44 -14.37 9.43
CA ALA A 6 -10.87 -14.38 9.21
C ALA A 6 -11.53 -13.09 9.74
N LEU A 7 -11.12 -12.62 10.92
CA LEU A 7 -11.63 -11.38 11.51
C LEU A 7 -11.26 -10.15 10.67
N ALA A 8 -10.03 -10.07 10.17
CA ALA A 8 -9.59 -8.97 9.32
C ALA A 8 -10.32 -8.94 7.98
N ALA A 9 -10.44 -10.11 7.34
CA ALA A 9 -11.23 -10.26 6.12
C ALA A 9 -12.69 -9.88 6.37
N GLN A 10 -13.28 -10.25 7.51
CA GLN A 10 -14.66 -9.89 7.87
C GLN A 10 -14.83 -8.37 8.02
N LYS A 11 -13.93 -7.69 8.74
CA LYS A 11 -13.95 -6.22 8.88
C LYS A 11 -13.84 -5.52 7.53
N ALA A 12 -12.88 -5.94 6.71
CA ALA A 12 -12.66 -5.38 5.39
C ALA A 12 -13.86 -5.63 4.45
N ASN A 13 -14.46 -6.81 4.48
CA ASN A 13 -15.69 -7.12 3.73
C ASN A 13 -16.89 -6.28 4.20
N ARG A 14 -17.01 -5.98 5.50
CA ARG A 14 -18.08 -5.11 6.02
C ARG A 14 -17.96 -3.70 5.46
N VAL A 15 -16.75 -3.12 5.49
CA VAL A 15 -16.46 -1.81 4.89
C VAL A 15 -16.76 -1.83 3.39
N LEU A 16 -16.30 -2.86 2.68
CA LEU A 16 -16.55 -3.01 1.26
C LEU A 16 -18.04 -3.11 0.93
N GLY A 17 -18.82 -3.80 1.77
CA GLY A 17 -20.28 -3.86 1.66
C GLY A 17 -20.96 -2.51 1.89
N CYS A 18 -20.40 -1.64 2.75
CA CYS A 18 -20.85 -0.26 2.90
C CYS A 18 -20.55 0.56 1.64
N ILE A 19 -19.34 0.47 1.08
CA ILE A 19 -18.98 1.14 -0.18
C ILE A 19 -19.91 0.68 -1.31
N LYS A 20 -20.14 -0.64 -1.42
CA LYS A 20 -21.02 -1.22 -2.44
C LYS A 20 -22.46 -0.67 -2.33
N ARG A 21 -22.99 -0.48 -1.12
CA ARG A 21 -24.37 0.01 -0.95
C ARG A 21 -24.50 1.54 -1.00
N GLY A 22 -23.51 2.25 -0.45
CA GLY A 22 -23.55 3.71 -0.28
C GLY A 22 -23.06 4.49 -1.50
N VAL A 23 -22.22 3.90 -2.35
CA VAL A 23 -21.68 4.56 -3.54
C VAL A 23 -22.41 4.06 -4.77
N THR A 24 -23.13 4.95 -5.44
CA THR A 24 -23.85 4.66 -6.69
C THR A 24 -22.93 4.63 -7.90
N SER A 25 -21.92 5.52 -7.93
CA SER A 25 -20.89 5.51 -8.97
C SER A 25 -19.98 4.29 -8.84
N ARG A 26 -19.69 3.67 -9.99
CA ARG A 26 -18.77 2.52 -10.12
C ARG A 26 -17.51 2.88 -10.91
N SER A 27 -17.21 4.17 -11.01
CA SER A 27 -16.01 4.62 -11.71
C SER A 27 -14.75 4.34 -10.87
N ARG A 28 -13.62 4.17 -11.54
CA ARG A 28 -12.32 3.93 -10.91
C ARG A 28 -11.96 5.07 -9.96
N GLU A 29 -12.23 6.30 -10.36
CA GLU A 29 -11.86 7.54 -9.66
C GLU A 29 -12.60 7.69 -8.33
N VAL A 30 -13.74 7.03 -8.16
CA VAL A 30 -14.51 7.06 -6.91
C VAL A 30 -14.20 5.85 -6.04
N ILE A 31 -14.20 4.65 -6.64
CA ILE A 31 -14.03 3.41 -5.87
C ILE A 31 -12.57 3.22 -5.42
N LEU A 32 -11.59 3.56 -6.25
CA LEU A 32 -10.17 3.32 -5.95
C LEU A 32 -9.68 4.13 -4.74
N PRO A 33 -9.99 5.44 -4.58
CA PRO A 33 -9.62 6.17 -3.38
C PRO A 33 -10.30 5.63 -2.12
N LEU A 34 -11.59 5.26 -2.21
CA LEU A 34 -12.33 4.70 -1.07
C LEU A 34 -11.77 3.35 -0.62
N TYR A 35 -11.43 2.47 -1.57
CA TYR A 35 -10.76 1.22 -1.27
C TYR A 35 -9.40 1.46 -0.62
N SER A 36 -8.60 2.37 -1.18
CA SER A 36 -7.25 2.67 -0.70
C SER A 36 -7.24 3.29 0.70
N MET A 37 -8.26 4.08 1.03
CA MET A 37 -8.37 4.75 2.33
C MET A 37 -9.01 3.87 3.40
N LEU A 38 -10.04 3.08 3.05
CA LEU A 38 -10.88 2.40 4.04
C LEU A 38 -10.59 0.91 4.14
N VAL A 39 -10.23 0.25 3.04
CA VAL A 39 -10.08 -1.22 3.01
C VAL A 39 -8.61 -1.61 3.05
N ARG A 40 -7.76 -0.94 2.26
CA ARG A 40 -6.33 -1.23 2.15
C ARG A 40 -5.58 -1.18 3.49
N PRO A 41 -5.81 -0.19 4.39
CA PRO A 41 -5.09 -0.15 5.68
C PRO A 41 -5.42 -1.35 6.58
N HIS A 42 -6.65 -1.86 6.53
CA HIS A 42 -7.03 -3.05 7.30
C HIS A 42 -6.32 -4.32 6.81
N LEU A 43 -6.07 -4.43 5.51
CA LEU A 43 -5.34 -5.55 4.91
C LEU A 43 -3.83 -5.44 5.20
N GLU A 44 -3.25 -4.26 5.02
CA GLU A 44 -1.81 -4.04 5.17
C GLU A 44 -1.34 -4.06 6.63
N TYR A 45 -2.12 -3.49 7.55
CA TYR A 45 -1.84 -3.58 8.98
C TYR A 45 -1.73 -5.04 9.42
N TRP A 46 -2.59 -5.90 8.89
CA TRP A 46 -2.59 -7.32 9.24
C TRP A 46 -1.31 -8.03 8.75
N ILE A 47 -0.84 -7.69 7.55
CA ILE A 47 0.43 -8.20 7.01
C ILE A 47 1.60 -7.81 7.91
N GLN A 48 1.63 -6.58 8.41
CA GLN A 48 2.70 -6.09 9.27
C GLN A 48 2.67 -6.69 10.69
N LEU A 49 1.48 -6.81 11.30
CA LEU A 49 1.36 -7.26 12.68
C LEU A 49 1.52 -8.77 12.83
N TRP A 50 1.02 -9.53 11.86
CA TRP A 50 0.91 -10.99 12.02
C TRP A 50 1.70 -11.78 10.99
N GLY A 51 2.15 -11.14 9.90
CA GLY A 51 2.98 -11.76 8.88
C GLY A 51 2.43 -13.12 8.45
N PRO A 52 1.26 -13.20 7.77
CA PRO A 52 0.60 -14.45 7.44
C PRO A 52 1.62 -15.44 6.84
N GLN A 53 1.97 -16.46 7.63
CA GLN A 53 2.96 -17.47 7.26
C GLN A 53 2.36 -18.47 6.26
N TYR A 54 1.03 -18.61 6.26
CA TYR A 54 0.32 -19.56 5.43
C TYR A 54 -0.24 -18.90 4.16
N ARG A 55 0.07 -19.48 3.00
CA ARG A 55 -0.47 -19.08 1.69
C ARG A 55 -2.00 -18.94 1.68
N ARG A 56 -2.69 -19.84 2.37
CA ARG A 56 -4.16 -19.80 2.45
C ARG A 56 -4.70 -18.54 3.16
N ASP A 57 -3.98 -18.03 4.16
CA ASP A 57 -4.36 -16.83 4.90
C ASP A 57 -4.20 -15.58 4.00
N MET A 58 -3.19 -15.57 3.14
CA MET A 58 -3.02 -14.55 2.09
C MET A 58 -4.13 -14.62 1.03
N GLU A 59 -4.46 -15.82 0.54
CA GLU A 59 -5.55 -16.01 -0.42
C GLU A 59 -6.89 -15.46 0.11
N LEU A 60 -7.16 -15.60 1.40
CA LEU A 60 -8.37 -15.05 2.02
C LEU A 60 -8.41 -13.51 1.94
N LEU A 61 -7.28 -12.86 2.18
CA LEU A 61 -7.17 -11.40 2.11
C LEU A 61 -7.19 -10.90 0.66
N GLU A 62 -6.58 -11.64 -0.27
CA GLU A 62 -6.62 -11.32 -1.71
C GLU A 62 -8.03 -11.44 -2.30
N ARG A 63 -8.87 -12.35 -1.79
CA ARG A 63 -10.30 -12.39 -2.15
C ARG A 63 -11.03 -11.10 -1.82
N VAL A 64 -10.61 -10.39 -0.77
CA VAL A 64 -11.18 -9.06 -0.44
C VAL A 64 -10.75 -8.03 -1.47
N GLN A 65 -9.48 -8.06 -1.90
CA GLN A 65 -9.00 -7.17 -2.97
C GLN A 65 -9.76 -7.42 -4.27
N ARG A 66 -9.93 -8.69 -4.67
CA ARG A 66 -10.66 -9.07 -5.88
C ARG A 66 -12.11 -8.56 -5.86
N ARG A 67 -12.81 -8.73 -4.74
CA ARG A 67 -14.17 -8.19 -4.59
C ARG A 67 -14.22 -6.67 -4.69
N ALA A 68 -13.15 -5.98 -4.32
CA ALA A 68 -13.08 -4.52 -4.42
C ALA A 68 -12.83 -4.07 -5.85
N THR A 69 -11.98 -4.77 -6.61
CA THR A 69 -11.74 -4.48 -8.02
C THR A 69 -12.97 -4.80 -8.88
N GLU A 70 -13.73 -5.84 -8.54
CA GLU A 70 -15.03 -6.19 -9.15
C GLU A 70 -16.11 -5.08 -8.97
N LEU A 71 -15.94 -4.14 -8.03
CA LEU A 71 -16.86 -3.00 -7.92
C LEU A 71 -16.62 -1.92 -8.98
N ILE A 72 -15.50 -1.97 -9.68
CA ILE A 72 -15.13 -0.98 -10.69
C ILE A 72 -15.63 -1.48 -12.04
N ARG A 73 -16.45 -0.66 -12.71
CA ARG A 73 -16.95 -0.99 -14.05
C ARG A 73 -15.78 -1.23 -15.02
N GLY A 74 -15.89 -2.31 -15.80
CA GLY A 74 -14.87 -2.70 -16.78
C GLY A 74 -13.79 -3.63 -16.25
N LEU A 75 -13.70 -3.85 -14.92
CA LEU A 75 -12.74 -4.80 -14.33
C LEU A 75 -13.38 -6.13 -13.89
N GLU A 76 -14.68 -6.32 -14.11
CA GLU A 76 -15.47 -7.47 -13.65
C GLU A 76 -14.98 -8.82 -14.20
N HIS A 77 -14.42 -8.82 -15.41
CA HIS A 77 -13.97 -10.03 -16.11
C HIS A 77 -12.46 -10.27 -16.02
N LEU A 78 -11.72 -9.32 -15.47
CA LEU A 78 -10.28 -9.43 -15.38
C LEU A 78 -9.88 -10.35 -14.21
N SER A 79 -8.72 -10.99 -14.36
CA SER A 79 -8.10 -11.68 -13.23
C SER A 79 -7.78 -10.66 -12.13
N CYS A 80 -7.62 -11.14 -10.88
CA CYS A 80 -7.23 -10.25 -9.77
C CYS A 80 -5.90 -9.55 -10.07
N GLU A 81 -4.93 -10.29 -10.63
CA GLU A 81 -3.62 -9.77 -10.99
C GLU A 81 -3.68 -8.70 -12.08
N ASP A 82 -4.45 -8.95 -13.15
CA ASP A 82 -4.64 -8.00 -14.24
C ASP A 82 -5.38 -6.74 -13.78
N SER A 83 -6.42 -6.91 -12.96
CA SER A 83 -7.17 -5.79 -12.37
C SER A 83 -6.27 -4.91 -11.50
N LEU A 84 -5.42 -5.53 -10.69
CA LEU A 84 -4.46 -4.80 -9.85
C LEU A 84 -3.42 -4.06 -10.70
N ARG A 85 -2.95 -4.67 -11.80
CA ARG A 85 -2.03 -4.04 -12.76
C ARG A 85 -2.65 -2.82 -13.45
N GLU A 86 -3.89 -2.94 -13.93
CA GLU A 86 -4.69 -1.83 -14.50
C GLU A 86 -4.84 -0.67 -13.51
N LEU A 87 -5.08 -0.99 -12.24
CA LEU A 87 -5.26 -0.01 -11.18
C LEU A 87 -3.95 0.57 -10.64
N GLY A 88 -2.79 0.01 -11.02
CA GLY A 88 -1.49 0.40 -10.47
C GLY A 88 -1.30 -0.01 -9.01
N LEU A 89 -2.01 -1.05 -8.56
CA LEU A 89 -1.96 -1.57 -7.19
C LEU A 89 -1.04 -2.79 -7.09
N PHE A 90 -0.33 -2.92 -5.97
CA PHE A 90 0.40 -4.15 -5.68
C PHE A 90 -0.51 -5.23 -5.08
N SER A 91 -0.20 -6.50 -5.36
CA SER A 91 -0.74 -7.63 -4.60
C SER A 91 -0.30 -7.54 -3.14
N LEU A 92 -1.06 -8.20 -2.26
CA LEU A 92 -0.69 -8.28 -0.85
C LEU A 92 0.64 -9.02 -0.67
N GLU A 93 0.91 -10.05 -1.48
CA GLU A 93 2.16 -10.79 -1.42
C GLU A 93 3.37 -9.93 -1.79
N LYS A 94 3.25 -9.15 -2.86
CA LYS A 94 4.30 -8.19 -3.25
C LYS A 94 4.50 -7.10 -2.18
N THR A 95 3.41 -6.63 -1.57
CA THR A 95 3.46 -5.65 -0.48
C THR A 95 4.17 -6.21 0.76
N LYS A 96 3.88 -7.48 1.12
CA LYS A 96 4.56 -8.19 2.20
C LYS A 96 6.05 -8.30 1.91
N PHE A 97 6.42 -8.78 0.73
CA PHE A 97 7.82 -8.94 0.35
C PHE A 97 8.59 -7.62 0.39
N GLN A 98 8.00 -6.53 -0.10
CA GLN A 98 8.60 -5.19 0.01
C GLN A 98 8.82 -4.78 1.47
N ARG A 99 7.85 -5.03 2.36
CA ARG A 99 7.98 -4.71 3.80
C ARG A 99 9.04 -5.57 4.47
N ASP A 100 9.12 -6.86 4.14
CA ASP A 100 10.14 -7.77 4.66
C ASP A 100 11.55 -7.32 4.23
N LEU A 101 11.72 -6.88 2.97
CA LEU A 101 12.97 -6.30 2.48
C LEU A 101 13.33 -4.99 3.20
N ILE A 102 12.37 -4.11 3.43
CA ILE A 102 12.59 -2.87 4.17
C ILE A 102 13.02 -3.18 5.61
N ALA A 103 12.36 -4.12 6.28
CA ALA A 103 12.72 -4.55 7.63
C ALA A 103 14.13 -5.17 7.69
N ALA A 104 14.47 -6.03 6.72
CA ALA A 104 15.81 -6.60 6.60
C ALA A 104 16.88 -5.54 6.36
N PHE A 105 16.60 -4.56 5.49
CA PHE A 105 17.51 -3.43 5.25
C PHE A 105 17.71 -2.57 6.51
N GLN A 106 16.62 -2.26 7.24
CA GLN A 106 16.70 -1.54 8.51
C GLN A 106 17.50 -2.31 9.57
N TYR A 107 17.32 -3.64 9.63
CA TYR A 107 18.09 -4.51 10.52
C TYR A 107 19.58 -4.48 10.17
N LEU A 108 19.92 -4.59 8.87
CA LEU A 108 21.31 -4.55 8.40
C LEU A 108 21.98 -3.18 8.58
N LYS A 109 21.21 -2.09 8.46
CA LYS A 109 21.72 -0.72 8.62
C LYS A 109 21.90 -0.31 10.09
N GLY A 110 21.29 -1.03 11.03
CA GLY A 110 21.22 -0.65 12.45
C GLY A 110 20.36 0.60 12.69
N PRO A 111 20.06 0.96 13.96
CA PRO A 111 19.38 2.21 14.27
C PRO A 111 20.30 3.36 13.86
N THR A 112 20.06 3.91 12.69
CA THR A 112 20.79 5.09 12.23
C THR A 112 20.34 6.23 13.15
N GLY A 113 21.13 6.55 14.16
CA GLY A 113 20.90 7.70 15.00
C GLY A 113 20.72 8.92 14.10
N ASN A 114 19.56 9.56 14.21
CA ASN A 114 19.25 10.92 13.79
C ASN A 114 20.05 11.46 12.59
N LEU A 115 19.68 11.07 11.38
CA LEU A 115 20.05 11.85 10.19
C LEU A 115 18.88 12.01 9.22
N GLU A 116 17.71 12.32 9.76
CA GLU A 116 16.69 13.10 9.05
C GLU A 116 16.81 14.55 9.54
N ARG A 117 17.75 15.31 8.97
CA ARG A 117 17.61 16.76 8.83
C ARG A 117 18.56 17.44 7.82
N ASP A 118 19.57 16.74 7.30
CA ASP A 118 20.61 17.44 6.53
C ASP A 118 20.54 17.28 5.00
N CYS A 119 19.51 16.62 4.45
CA CYS A 119 19.39 16.46 2.99
C CYS A 119 18.71 17.64 2.25
N LEU A 120 18.33 18.74 2.94
CA LEU A 120 17.76 19.94 2.32
C LEU A 120 18.61 21.21 2.49
N SER A 121 19.89 21.09 2.86
CA SER A 121 20.76 22.26 2.99
C SER A 121 22.17 21.95 2.53
N GLY A 122 22.45 22.24 1.26
CA GLY A 122 23.83 22.40 0.81
C GLY A 122 24.08 21.99 -0.63
N SER A 123 24.05 22.97 -1.53
CA SER A 123 24.88 23.11 -2.74
C SER A 123 24.44 24.40 -3.44
N VAL A 124 25.20 25.50 -3.49
CA VAL A 124 26.35 25.82 -4.40
C VAL A 124 26.14 27.32 -4.74
N VAL A 125 27.08 28.26 -4.87
CA VAL A 125 28.55 28.29 -4.88
C VAL A 125 28.99 29.75 -4.62
N THR A 126 30.15 29.89 -3.98
CA THR A 126 30.90 31.11 -3.73
C THR A 126 31.35 31.76 -5.05
N GLY A 127 30.97 33.02 -5.28
CA GLY A 127 31.50 33.86 -6.35
C GLY A 127 32.18 35.10 -5.78
N GLN A 128 33.44 35.00 -5.36
CA GLN A 128 34.29 36.15 -5.07
C GLN A 128 35.02 36.57 -6.36
N GLY A 129 34.64 37.72 -6.90
CA GLY A 129 35.39 38.45 -7.92
C GLY A 129 35.62 39.87 -7.44
N VAL A 130 36.68 40.08 -6.66
CA VAL A 130 37.20 41.41 -6.35
C VAL A 130 38.25 41.74 -7.41
N MET A 131 37.94 42.65 -8.32
CA MET A 131 38.98 43.39 -9.04
C MET A 131 39.17 44.75 -8.36
N GLY A 132 40.39 45.00 -7.88
CA GLY A 132 40.90 46.36 -7.69
C GLY A 132 41.06 47.05 -9.06
N SER A 133 41.46 48.30 -9.20
CA SER A 133 41.92 49.32 -8.26
C SER A 133 42.25 50.54 -9.13
N SER A 134 41.99 51.73 -8.60
CA SER A 134 42.58 53.07 -8.90
C SER A 134 41.52 54.13 -9.20
#